data_AF-A0A7R9B9S6-F1
#
_entry.id   AF-A0A7R9B9S6-F1
#
_cell.length_a   1.000
_cell.length_b   1.000
_cell.length_c   1.000
_cell.angle_alpha   90.00
_cell.angle_beta   90.00
_cell.angle_gamma   90.00
#
_symmetry.space_group_name_H-M   'P 1'
#
loop_
_entity.id
_entity.type
_entity.pdbx_description
1 polymer ?
#
loop_
_entity_poly.entity_id
_entity_poly.type
_entity_poly.pdbx_seq_one_letter_code
_entity_poly.pdbx_strand_id
1 'polypeptide(L)'
;QARDLERGVEICIATPGRLIDFLERGTTNLRRCTYLVLDEADRMLDMGFEPQIRKIIEQIRPDRQVLMWSATWPKEVQTLAEDFLTDYTQLNIGSLTLAANHNILQIVDVCQEHEKEMKLRKLLQEICSEKETKTIIFVETKRKVDEITRNICYDG
;
A
#
# COMPACT_ATOMS: atom_id res chain seq x y z
N GLN A 1 1.04 -5.11 20.09
CA GLN A 1 2.25 -4.77 19.31
C GLN A 1 3.52 -5.18 20.06
N ALA A 2 4.07 -4.38 20.98
CA ALA A 2 5.34 -4.72 21.67
C ALA A 2 5.28 -6.05 22.45
N ARG A 3 4.23 -6.26 23.26
CA ARG A 3 4.04 -7.50 24.04
C ARG A 3 3.94 -8.76 23.17
N ASP A 4 3.42 -8.65 21.95
CA ASP A 4 3.27 -9.81 21.06
C ASP A 4 4.63 -10.21 20.50
N LEU A 5 5.47 -9.22 20.14
CA LEU A 5 6.85 -9.45 19.70
C LEU A 5 7.71 -10.05 20.82
N GLU A 6 7.55 -9.57 22.06
CA GLU A 6 8.25 -10.10 23.24
C GLU A 6 7.84 -11.55 23.56
N ARG A 7 6.57 -11.91 23.32
CA ARG A 7 6.11 -13.30 23.44
C ARG A 7 6.65 -14.22 22.35
N GLY A 8 7.13 -13.65 21.25
CA GLY A 8 7.59 -14.36 20.06
C GLY A 8 6.47 -14.57 19.05
N VAL A 9 6.78 -14.29 17.78
CA VAL A 9 5.91 -14.55 16.63
C VAL A 9 6.76 -15.11 15.49
N GLU A 10 6.21 -16.03 14.72
CA GLU A 10 6.85 -16.57 13.53
C GLU A 10 6.63 -15.69 12.30
N ILE A 11 5.50 -14.99 12.24
CA ILE A 11 5.11 -14.09 11.14
C ILE A 11 4.90 -12.69 11.71
N CYS A 12 5.60 -11.70 11.14
CA CYS A 12 5.48 -10.29 11.51
C CYS A 12 5.11 -9.47 10.27
N ILE A 13 3.97 -8.78 10.33
CA ILE A 13 3.54 -7.80 9.31
C ILE A 13 3.73 -6.42 9.94
N ALA A 14 4.49 -5.54 9.28
CA ALA A 14 4.82 -4.23 9.84
C ALA A 14 4.97 -3.15 8.77
N THR A 15 4.63 -1.92 9.14
CA THR A 15 5.05 -0.73 8.39
C THR A 15 6.47 -0.35 8.78
N PRO A 16 7.31 0.15 7.83
CA PRO A 16 8.75 0.32 8.08
C PRO A 16 9.08 1.18 9.31
N GLY A 17 8.44 2.35 9.45
CA GLY A 17 8.71 3.27 10.56
C GLY A 17 8.52 2.63 11.95
N ARG A 18 7.39 1.94 12.16
CA ARG A 18 7.13 1.31 13.47
C ARG A 18 8.03 0.10 13.72
N LEU A 19 8.43 -0.63 12.69
CA LEU A 19 9.37 -1.74 12.84
C LEU A 19 10.75 -1.23 13.27
N ILE A 20 11.24 -0.15 12.66
CA ILE A 20 12.51 0.48 13.04
C ILE A 20 12.48 0.91 14.50
N ASP A 21 11.40 1.56 14.96
CA ASP A 21 11.25 1.96 16.36
C ASP A 21 11.45 0.77 17.32
N PHE A 22 10.91 -0.41 16.99
CA PHE A 22 11.04 -1.61 17.81
C PHE A 22 12.43 -2.26 17.74
N LEU A 23 13.09 -2.19 16.59
CA LEU A 23 14.47 -2.68 16.43
C LEU A 23 15.46 -1.82 17.21
N GLU A 24 15.33 -0.50 17.15
CA GLU A 24 16.20 0.44 17.87
C GLU A 24 16.05 0.33 19.39
N ARG A 25 14.83 0.06 19.87
CA ARG A 25 14.55 -0.17 21.29
C ARG A 25 14.94 -1.56 21.79
N GLY A 26 15.29 -2.48 20.88
CA GLY A 26 15.57 -3.88 21.22
C GLY A 26 14.33 -4.69 21.62
N THR A 27 13.12 -4.20 21.33
CA THR A 27 11.86 -4.93 21.60
C THR A 27 11.73 -6.18 20.73
N THR A 28 12.33 -6.15 19.53
CA THR A 28 12.43 -7.31 18.63
C THR A 28 13.79 -7.33 17.94
N ASN A 29 14.06 -8.40 17.17
CA ASN A 29 15.24 -8.51 16.32
C ASN A 29 14.93 -9.34 15.07
N LEU A 30 15.73 -9.18 14.03
CA LEU A 30 15.58 -9.91 12.76
C LEU A 30 16.63 -11.01 12.58
N ARG A 31 17.31 -11.45 13.65
CA ARG A 31 18.39 -12.45 13.56
C ARG A 31 17.93 -13.80 13.01
N ARG A 32 16.66 -14.14 13.23
CA ARG A 32 16.01 -15.37 12.72
C ARG A 32 15.19 -15.16 11.45
N CYS A 33 15.12 -13.94 10.92
CA CYS A 33 14.39 -13.68 9.69
C CYS A 33 15.16 -14.28 8.51
N THR A 34 14.60 -15.32 7.91
CA THR A 34 15.13 -16.00 6.71
C THR A 34 14.23 -15.80 5.49
N TYR A 35 13.06 -15.17 5.68
CA TYR A 35 12.06 -14.94 4.64
C TYR A 35 11.51 -13.53 4.79
N LEU A 36 11.79 -12.66 3.82
CA LEU A 36 11.37 -11.27 3.78
C LEU A 36 10.44 -11.06 2.59
N VAL A 37 9.30 -10.40 2.83
CA VAL A 37 8.37 -9.97 1.79
C VAL A 37 8.30 -8.45 1.77
N LEU A 38 8.50 -7.87 0.59
CA LEU A 38 8.23 -6.48 0.28
C LEU A 38 6.99 -6.43 -0.61
N ASP A 39 5.85 -6.03 -0.03
CA ASP A 39 4.58 -5.92 -0.74
C ASP A 39 4.32 -4.46 -1.16
N GLU A 40 3.66 -4.25 -2.30
CA GLU A 40 3.47 -2.93 -2.93
C GLU A 40 4.79 -2.14 -3.03
N ALA A 41 5.83 -2.78 -3.59
CA ALA A 41 7.19 -2.25 -3.60
C ALA A 41 7.32 -0.88 -4.28
N ASP A 42 6.54 -0.63 -5.34
CA ASP A 42 6.44 0.69 -5.99
C ASP A 42 5.93 1.77 -5.03
N ARG A 43 4.87 1.49 -4.27
CA ARG A 43 4.30 2.42 -3.30
C ARG A 43 5.22 2.72 -2.14
N MET A 44 5.97 1.72 -1.67
CA MET A 44 6.94 1.99 -0.61
C MET A 44 8.02 2.98 -1.07
N LEU A 45 8.41 2.95 -2.34
CA LEU A 45 9.33 3.93 -2.91
C LEU A 45 8.67 5.31 -3.11
N ASP A 46 7.46 5.36 -3.65
CA ASP A 46 6.68 6.61 -3.81
C ASP A 46 6.52 7.37 -2.49
N MET A 47 6.34 6.64 -1.38
CA MET A 47 6.18 7.19 -0.04
C MET A 47 7.50 7.63 0.60
N GLY A 48 8.63 7.45 -0.08
CA GLY A 48 9.96 7.77 0.43
C GLY A 48 10.42 6.81 1.53
N PHE A 49 9.91 5.58 1.57
CA PHE A 49 10.32 4.58 2.56
C PHE A 49 11.60 3.83 2.19
N GLU A 50 12.22 4.10 1.04
CA GLU A 50 13.49 3.47 0.65
C GLU A 50 14.54 3.49 1.77
N PRO A 51 14.82 4.61 2.45
CA PRO A 51 15.85 4.63 3.49
C PRO A 51 15.46 3.77 4.71
N GLN A 52 14.16 3.68 4.98
CA GLN A 52 13.62 2.85 6.06
C GLN A 52 13.72 1.37 5.72
N ILE A 53 13.39 0.99 4.49
CA ILE A 53 13.54 -0.38 3.99
C ILE A 53 15.00 -0.81 4.06
N ARG A 54 15.92 0.02 3.54
CA ARG A 54 17.36 -0.26 3.57
C ARG A 54 17.85 -0.54 4.99
N LYS A 55 17.49 0.32 5.94
CA LYS A 55 17.84 0.17 7.36
C LYS A 55 17.29 -1.10 8.00
N ILE A 56 16.11 -1.57 7.57
CA ILE A 56 15.53 -2.83 8.05
C ILE A 56 16.30 -4.01 7.46
N ILE A 57 16.51 -4.02 6.14
CA ILE A 57 17.13 -5.13 5.41
C ILE A 57 18.59 -5.35 5.84
N GLU A 58 19.34 -4.28 6.11
CA GLU A 58 20.73 -4.34 6.62
C GLU A 58 20.85 -5.05 7.98
N GLN A 59 19.77 -5.15 8.75
CA GLN A 59 19.75 -5.87 10.02
C GLN A 59 19.37 -7.35 9.89
N ILE A 60 19.09 -7.81 8.66
CA ILE A 60 18.75 -9.19 8.35
C ILE A 60 19.98 -9.89 7.79
N ARG A 61 20.16 -11.16 8.15
CA ARG A 61 21.21 -12.01 7.60
C ARG A 61 21.20 -12.02 6.05
N PRO A 62 22.36 -12.11 5.38
CA PRO A 62 22.44 -12.02 3.92
C PRO A 62 21.87 -13.24 3.20
N ASP A 63 21.89 -14.42 3.81
CA ASP A 63 21.35 -15.68 3.28
C ASP A 63 19.84 -15.83 3.49
N ARG A 64 19.12 -14.70 3.49
CA ARG A 64 17.65 -14.64 3.54
C ARG A 64 17.07 -14.81 2.13
N GLN A 65 15.88 -15.38 2.05
CA GLN A 65 15.05 -15.29 0.85
C GLN A 65 14.27 -13.96 0.87
N VAL A 66 14.31 -13.22 -0.24
CA VAL A 66 13.56 -11.96 -0.40
C VAL A 66 12.58 -12.10 -1.55
N LEU A 67 11.33 -11.70 -1.34
CA LEU A 67 10.29 -11.67 -2.35
C LEU A 67 9.73 -10.25 -2.44
N MET A 68 9.56 -9.78 -3.67
CA MET A 68 8.97 -8.47 -3.97
C MET A 68 7.70 -8.67 -4.79
N TRP A 69 6.63 -7.98 -4.38
CA TRP A 69 5.35 -7.97 -5.07
C TRP A 69 4.96 -6.52 -5.36
N SER A 70 4.47 -6.28 -6.57
CA SER A 70 4.07 -4.94 -6.99
C SER A 70 3.16 -5.04 -8.21
N ALA A 71 2.17 -4.15 -8.28
CA ALA A 71 1.32 -4.03 -9.47
C ALA A 71 2.05 -3.32 -10.63
N THR A 72 3.01 -2.46 -10.32
CA THR A 72 3.84 -1.77 -11.32
C THR A 72 5.33 -2.02 -11.08
N TRP A 73 6.14 -1.99 -12.14
CA TRP A 73 7.58 -2.29 -12.06
C TRP A 73 8.45 -1.19 -12.70
N PRO A 74 8.39 0.06 -12.20
CA PRO A 74 9.18 1.17 -12.73
C PRO A 74 10.68 1.00 -12.43
N LYS A 75 11.53 1.88 -12.99
CA LYS A 75 12.99 1.76 -12.89
C LYS A 75 13.49 1.81 -11.44
N GLU A 76 12.83 2.58 -10.60
CA GLU A 76 13.16 2.76 -9.19
C GLU A 76 12.99 1.44 -8.42
N VAL A 77 11.93 0.68 -8.73
CA VAL A 77 11.69 -0.65 -8.15
C VAL A 77 12.70 -1.66 -8.67
N GLN A 78 13.11 -1.55 -9.95
CA GLN A 78 14.16 -2.41 -10.51
C GLN A 78 15.50 -2.18 -9.80
N THR A 79 15.89 -0.92 -9.57
CA THR A 79 17.09 -0.61 -8.78
C THR A 79 16.99 -1.17 -7.35
N LEU A 80 15.83 -1.05 -6.70
CA LEU A 80 15.61 -1.63 -5.38
C LEU A 80 15.79 -3.16 -5.37
N ALA A 81 15.27 -3.83 -6.40
CA ALA A 81 15.39 -5.27 -6.57
C ALA A 81 16.86 -5.69 -6.78
N GLU A 82 17.61 -4.95 -7.60
CA GLU A 82 19.04 -5.21 -7.84
C GLU A 82 19.90 -5.03 -6.57
N ASP A 83 19.55 -4.07 -5.71
CA ASP A 83 20.27 -3.81 -4.46
C ASP A 83 20.05 -4.90 -3.40
N PHE A 84 18.87 -5.53 -3.37
CA PHE A 84 18.44 -6.37 -2.24
C PHE A 84 18.18 -7.83 -2.56
N LEU A 85 18.05 -8.18 -3.84
CA LEU A 85 17.85 -9.55 -4.29
C LEU A 85 19.17 -10.14 -4.85
N THR A 86 19.37 -11.44 -4.67
CA THR A 86 20.52 -12.18 -5.23
C THR A 86 19.99 -13.36 -6.02
N ASP A 87 20.46 -13.54 -7.26
CA ASP A 87 20.03 -14.63 -8.17
C ASP A 87 18.50 -14.78 -8.26
N TYR A 88 17.80 -13.66 -8.48
CA TYR A 88 16.35 -13.61 -8.43
C TYR A 88 15.69 -13.94 -9.77
N THR A 89 14.46 -14.45 -9.71
CA THR A 89 13.61 -14.67 -10.88
C THR A 89 12.47 -13.66 -10.88
N GLN A 90 12.28 -12.95 -11.99
CA GLN A 90 11.16 -12.05 -12.19
C GLN A 90 10.04 -12.76 -12.97
N LEU A 91 8.81 -12.70 -12.43
CA LEU A 91 7.60 -13.19 -13.10
C LEU A 91 6.63 -12.02 -13.30
N ASN A 92 6.22 -11.78 -14.54
CA ASN A 92 5.22 -10.77 -14.87
C ASN A 92 3.97 -11.46 -15.42
N ILE A 93 2.78 -11.10 -14.92
CA ILE A 93 1.49 -11.62 -15.37
C ILE A 93 0.69 -10.47 -15.99
N GLY A 94 0.27 -10.63 -17.25
CA GLY A 94 -0.49 -9.61 -17.99
C GLY A 94 0.34 -8.89 -19.07
N SER A 95 -0.16 -7.76 -19.56
CA SER A 95 0.57 -6.93 -20.53
C SER A 95 1.62 -6.07 -19.84
N LEU A 96 2.77 -5.83 -20.50
CA LEU A 96 3.80 -4.87 -20.04
C LEU A 96 3.30 -3.42 -20.00
N THR A 97 2.18 -3.15 -20.65
CA THR A 97 1.49 -1.85 -20.61
C THR A 97 0.50 -1.82 -19.45
N LEU A 98 0.45 -0.71 -18.70
CA LEU A 98 -0.57 -0.47 -17.66
C LEU A 98 -1.96 -0.89 -18.18
N ALA A 99 -2.52 -1.96 -17.61
CA ALA A 99 -3.82 -2.48 -17.96
C ALA A 99 -4.65 -2.60 -16.68
N ALA A 100 -5.73 -1.81 -16.59
CA ALA A 100 -6.73 -1.98 -15.55
C ALA A 100 -7.46 -3.32 -15.75
N ASN A 101 -7.98 -3.89 -14.66
CA ASN A 101 -8.72 -5.15 -14.73
C ASN A 101 -9.95 -5.00 -15.65
N HIS A 102 -10.05 -5.88 -16.65
CA HIS A 102 -11.13 -5.86 -17.66
C HIS A 102 -12.53 -6.09 -17.09
N ASN A 103 -12.64 -6.62 -15.86
CA ASN A 103 -13.92 -6.84 -15.19
C ASN A 103 -14.49 -5.56 -14.55
N ILE A 104 -13.75 -4.45 -14.56
CA ILE A 104 -14.18 -3.18 -13.96
C ILE A 104 -14.80 -2.29 -15.05
N LEU A 105 -16.10 -1.97 -14.91
CA LEU A 105 -16.74 -0.93 -15.71
C LEU A 105 -16.17 0.44 -15.30
N GLN A 106 -15.47 1.10 -16.23
CA GLN A 106 -14.85 2.40 -15.99
C GLN A 106 -15.72 3.51 -16.62
N ILE A 107 -16.22 4.42 -15.78
CA ILE A 107 -17.01 5.57 -16.21
C ILE A 107 -16.26 6.85 -15.82
N VAL A 108 -16.11 7.77 -16.77
CA VAL A 108 -15.45 9.07 -16.56
C VAL A 108 -16.48 10.17 -16.76
N ASP A 109 -16.72 10.97 -15.71
CA ASP A 109 -17.60 12.14 -15.76
C ASP A 109 -16.75 13.42 -15.72
N VAL A 110 -16.71 14.14 -16.85
CA VAL A 110 -15.98 15.41 -16.98
C VAL A 110 -16.85 16.54 -16.46
N CYS A 111 -16.42 17.17 -15.37
CA CYS A 111 -17.16 18.23 -14.69
C CYS A 111 -16.24 19.30 -14.11
N GLN A 112 -16.81 20.44 -13.75
CA GLN A 112 -16.13 21.50 -13.01
C GLN A 112 -16.02 21.15 -11.53
N GLU A 113 -15.04 21.73 -10.84
CA GLU A 113 -14.75 21.42 -9.44
C GLU A 113 -15.95 21.63 -8.51
N HIS A 114 -16.72 22.71 -8.72
CA HIS A 114 -17.90 23.04 -7.92
C HIS A 114 -19.09 22.10 -8.17
N GLU A 115 -19.10 21.33 -9.26
CA GLU A 115 -20.17 20.39 -9.59
C GLU A 115 -19.97 19.02 -8.91
N LYS A 116 -18.73 18.71 -8.50
CA LYS A 116 -18.36 17.39 -7.96
C LYS A 116 -19.19 16.99 -6.75
N GLU A 117 -19.49 17.92 -5.84
CA GLU A 117 -20.25 17.62 -4.63
C GLU A 117 -21.69 17.22 -4.96
N MET A 118 -22.37 17.97 -5.83
CA MET A 118 -23.73 17.65 -6.27
C MET A 118 -23.76 16.30 -7.03
N LYS A 119 -22.80 16.07 -7.93
CA LYS A 119 -22.69 14.82 -8.70
C LYS A 119 -22.43 13.62 -7.78
N LEU A 120 -21.54 13.76 -6.81
CA LEU A 120 -21.24 12.71 -5.82
C LEU A 120 -22.49 12.34 -5.02
N ARG A 121 -23.26 13.32 -4.55
CA ARG A 121 -24.52 13.08 -3.81
C ARG A 121 -25.52 12.30 -4.65
N LYS A 122 -25.72 12.70 -5.92
CA LYS A 122 -26.61 12.00 -6.83
C LYS A 122 -26.17 10.55 -7.07
N LEU A 123 -24.88 10.34 -7.32
CA LEU A 123 -24.32 9.01 -7.53
C LEU A 123 -24.49 8.11 -6.29
N LEU A 124 -24.27 8.65 -5.10
CA LEU A 124 -24.48 7.92 -3.84
C LEU A 124 -25.95 7.56 -3.61
N GLN A 125 -26.90 8.43 -3.97
CA GLN A 125 -28.33 8.11 -3.89
C GLN A 125 -28.72 6.95 -4.82
N GLU A 126 -28.18 6.95 -6.04
CA GLU A 126 -28.38 5.87 -7.01
C GLU A 126 -27.80 4.55 -6.48
N ILE A 127 -26.55 4.55 -6.00
CA ILE A 127 -25.89 3.37 -5.43
C ILE A 127 -26.64 2.84 -4.20
N CYS A 128 -27.05 3.73 -3.28
CA CYS A 128 -27.76 3.34 -2.05
C CYS A 128 -29.14 2.69 -2.32
N SER A 129 -29.69 2.85 -3.52
CA SER A 129 -30.94 2.19 -3.91
C SER A 129 -30.76 0.70 -4.28
N GLU A 130 -29.53 0.25 -4.47
CA GLU A 130 -29.20 -1.15 -4.79
C GLU A 130 -29.00 -2.01 -3.53
N LYS A 131 -28.97 -3.34 -3.69
CA LYS A 131 -28.72 -4.27 -2.57
C LYS A 131 -27.25 -4.31 -2.14
N GLU A 132 -26.33 -4.08 -3.06
CA GLU A 132 -24.89 -4.08 -2.80
C GLU A 132 -24.34 -2.67 -2.95
N THR A 133 -24.05 -2.02 -1.83
CA THR A 133 -23.79 -0.57 -1.79
C THR A 133 -22.42 -0.21 -1.22
N LYS A 134 -21.52 -1.19 -1.09
CA LYS A 134 -20.17 -0.92 -0.58
C LYS A 134 -19.42 -0.05 -1.58
N THR A 135 -19.07 1.16 -1.15
CA THR A 135 -18.40 2.17 -1.99
C THR A 135 -17.16 2.71 -1.29
N ILE A 136 -16.07 2.88 -2.03
CA ILE A 136 -14.86 3.60 -1.60
C ILE A 136 -14.77 4.88 -2.43
N ILE A 137 -14.66 6.02 -1.77
CA ILE A 137 -14.48 7.32 -2.42
C ILE A 137 -13.04 7.78 -2.14
N PHE A 138 -12.24 7.93 -3.20
CA PHE A 138 -10.89 8.48 -3.08
C PHE A 138 -10.91 10.00 -3.27
N VAL A 139 -10.24 10.70 -2.36
CA VAL A 139 -10.11 12.16 -2.37
C VAL A 139 -8.65 12.51 -2.12
N GLU A 140 -8.17 13.53 -2.81
CA GLU A 140 -6.74 13.89 -2.86
C GLU A 140 -6.16 14.33 -1.51
N THR A 141 -6.91 15.09 -0.70
CA THR A 141 -6.38 15.69 0.54
C THR A 141 -7.19 15.28 1.77
N LYS A 142 -6.49 15.10 2.89
CA LYS A 142 -7.09 14.78 4.20
C LYS A 142 -8.17 15.79 4.60
N ARG A 143 -7.88 17.09 4.43
CA ARG A 143 -8.83 18.17 4.73
C ARG A 143 -10.13 18.02 3.94
N LYS A 144 -10.04 17.65 2.67
CA LYS A 144 -11.22 17.48 1.82
C LYS A 144 -11.98 16.18 2.12
N VAL A 145 -11.28 15.11 2.55
CA VAL A 145 -11.92 13.93 3.13
C VAL A 145 -12.77 14.32 4.33
N ASP A 146 -12.24 15.11 5.26
CA ASP A 146 -12.98 15.55 6.46
C ASP A 146 -14.17 16.44 6.12
N GLU A 147 -14.06 17.27 5.10
CA GLU A 147 -15.16 18.12 4.59
C GLU A 147 -16.27 17.29 3.94
N ILE A 148 -15.92 16.44 2.98
CA ILE A 148 -16.87 15.58 2.26
C ILE A 148 -17.55 14.62 3.23
N THR A 149 -16.81 14.01 4.15
CA THR A 149 -17.37 13.09 5.15
C THR A 149 -18.39 13.80 6.03
N ARG A 150 -18.09 15.03 6.49
CA ARG A 150 -19.06 15.82 7.25
C ARG A 150 -20.32 16.09 6.42
N ASN A 151 -20.17 16.58 5.19
CA ASN A 151 -21.32 16.91 4.35
C ASN A 151 -22.21 15.69 4.06
N ILE A 152 -21.61 14.52 3.84
CA ILE A 152 -22.35 13.27 3.62
C ILE A 152 -23.04 12.80 4.91
N CYS A 153 -22.39 12.90 6.07
CA CYS A 153 -22.98 12.46 7.35
C CYS A 153 -24.07 13.41 7.89
N TYR A 154 -24.01 14.72 7.59
CA TYR A 154 -25.03 15.67 8.05
C TYR A 154 -26.35 15.58 7.26
N ASP A 155 -26.31 15.03 6.04
CA ASP A 155 -27.46 14.90 5.15
C ASP A 155 -28.16 13.52 5.23
N GLY A 156 -27.74 12.65 6.15
CA GLY A 156 -28.37 11.35 6.45
C GLY A 156 -29.09 11.35 7.79
#